data_AF-A0A9W6JJL3-F1
#
_entry.id   AF-A0A9W6JJL3-F1
#
_cell.length_a   1.000
_cell.length_b   1.000
_cell.length_c   1.000
_cell.angle_alpha   90.00
_cell.angle_beta   90.00
_cell.angle_gamma   90.00
#
_symmetry.space_group_name_H-M   'P 1'
#
loop_
_entity.id
_entity.type
_entity.pdbx_description
1 polymer ?
#
loop_
_entity_poly.entity_id
_entity_poly.type
_entity_poly.pdbx_seq_one_letter_code
_entity_poly.pdbx_strand_id
1 'polypeptide(L)'
;MHLCKVRALARGPFPADCSTSPRSKENAMTVTASARTPTVNAARYLAQLCSHWSHKLTVEKDGDQARIVLLNDAVVRLAASPDALDIVIDAGSPDDLEAAKDVVVRHVDRFGFREAPLSYPWR
;
A
#
# COMPACT_ATOMS: atom_id res chain seq x y z
N MET A 1 13.30 -14.24 58.45
CA MET A 1 12.39 -15.03 59.30
C MET A 1 10.96 -14.67 58.92
N HIS A 2 10.10 -15.68 58.83
CA HIS A 2 8.63 -15.58 58.77
C HIS A 2 8.03 -14.90 57.52
N LEU A 3 7.56 -15.67 56.53
CA LEU A 3 6.28 -16.42 56.57
C LEU A 3 5.14 -15.54 57.07
N CYS A 4 4.16 -15.28 56.21
CA CYS A 4 2.76 -15.51 56.56
C CYS A 4 1.94 -15.60 55.27
N LYS A 5 1.67 -16.81 54.76
CA LYS A 5 0.55 -17.72 55.13
C LYS A 5 -0.85 -17.10 54.92
N VAL A 6 -1.28 -17.15 53.66
CA VAL A 6 -2.45 -17.88 53.14
C VAL A 6 -3.53 -18.34 54.15
N ARG A 7 -4.79 -18.00 53.84
CA ARG A 7 -6.00 -18.84 54.06
C ARG A 7 -7.13 -18.30 53.13
N ALA A 8 -7.53 -18.99 52.05
CA ALA A 8 -8.56 -20.06 51.95
C ALA A 8 -9.96 -19.55 52.38
N LEU A 9 -11.11 -19.64 51.67
CA LEU A 9 -11.65 -20.41 50.52
C LEU A 9 -12.90 -19.66 49.99
N ALA A 10 -13.24 -19.78 48.70
CA ALA A 10 -14.65 -19.74 48.23
C ALA A 10 -14.79 -20.33 46.82
N ARG A 11 -15.67 -21.32 46.68
CA ARG A 11 -16.23 -21.85 45.43
C ARG A 11 -17.39 -20.96 44.98
N GLY A 12 -17.46 -20.63 43.68
CA GLY A 12 -18.58 -19.93 43.06
C GLY A 12 -18.37 -19.79 41.55
N PRO A 13 -19.43 -19.80 40.75
CA PRO A 13 -19.42 -20.19 39.33
C PRO A 13 -18.69 -19.15 38.49
N PHE A 14 -17.88 -19.62 37.54
CA PHE A 14 -17.23 -18.80 36.51
C PHE A 14 -18.22 -17.78 35.93
N PRO A 15 -18.03 -16.46 36.13
CA PRO A 15 -18.41 -15.53 35.08
C PRO A 15 -17.40 -15.76 33.95
N ALA A 16 -17.85 -16.39 32.87
CA ALA A 16 -17.20 -16.21 31.59
C ALA A 16 -17.44 -14.75 31.18
N ASP A 17 -16.62 -13.85 31.72
CA ASP A 17 -16.49 -12.51 31.15
C ASP A 17 -15.15 -12.41 30.42
N CYS A 18 -15.32 -12.08 29.15
CA CYS A 18 -14.38 -11.47 28.24
C CYS A 18 -13.00 -12.11 28.17
N SER A 19 -12.89 -13.04 27.21
CA SER A 19 -11.74 -13.13 26.32
C SER A 19 -11.20 -11.73 26.01
N THR A 20 -10.22 -11.28 26.78
CA THR A 20 -9.31 -10.24 26.29
C THR A 20 -8.33 -10.97 25.40
N SER A 21 -8.84 -11.31 24.20
CA SER A 21 -8.02 -11.58 23.03
C SER A 21 -7.00 -10.43 22.92
N PRO A 22 -5.74 -10.70 22.56
CA PRO A 22 -4.80 -9.62 22.28
C PRO A 22 -5.46 -8.67 21.27
N ARG A 23 -5.62 -7.41 21.69
CA ARG A 23 -6.26 -6.35 20.93
C ARG A 23 -5.81 -6.41 19.47
N SER A 24 -6.77 -6.78 18.65
CA SER A 24 -6.77 -6.96 17.20
C SER A 24 -5.88 -5.97 16.47
N LYS A 25 -4.81 -6.48 15.83
CA LYS A 25 -4.39 -6.00 14.51
C LYS A 25 -5.28 -6.67 13.46
N GLU A 26 -6.59 -6.54 13.60
CA GLU A 26 -7.55 -7.22 12.72
C GLU A 26 -8.69 -6.26 12.44
N ASN A 27 -8.30 -5.15 11.81
CA ASN A 27 -8.95 -4.60 10.63
C ASN A 27 -8.00 -3.53 10.03
N ALA A 28 -6.81 -3.95 9.60
CA ALA A 28 -6.07 -3.13 8.64
C ALA A 28 -6.82 -3.29 7.32
N MET A 29 -7.89 -2.50 7.11
CA MET A 29 -8.48 -2.34 5.79
C MET A 29 -7.45 -1.58 4.94
N THR A 30 -6.40 -2.28 4.53
CA THR A 30 -5.54 -1.82 3.45
C THR A 30 -6.40 -1.84 2.21
N VAL A 31 -6.69 -0.65 1.70
CA VAL A 31 -7.37 -0.49 0.43
C VAL A 31 -6.32 -0.62 -0.66
N THR A 32 -6.57 -1.52 -1.59
CA THR A 32 -5.70 -1.71 -2.75
C THR A 32 -6.47 -1.27 -3.98
N ALA A 33 -5.82 -0.50 -4.85
CA ALA A 33 -6.32 -0.21 -6.19
C ALA A 33 -5.35 -0.71 -7.24
N SER A 34 -5.89 -1.15 -8.37
CA SER A 34 -5.09 -1.56 -9.52
C SER A 34 -5.61 -0.93 -10.81
N ALA A 35 -4.69 -0.49 -11.66
CA ALA A 35 -4.99 -0.01 -13.01
C ALA A 35 -3.99 -0.61 -13.98
N ARG A 36 -4.49 -0.91 -15.19
CA ARG A 36 -3.66 -1.33 -16.31
C ARG A 36 -3.86 -0.34 -17.45
N THR A 37 -2.78 0.27 -17.87
CA THR A 37 -2.78 1.25 -18.97
C THR A 37 -2.05 0.65 -20.17
N PRO A 38 -2.71 0.47 -21.33
CA PRO A 38 -2.05 -0.03 -22.53
C PRO A 38 -1.06 1.02 -23.05
N THR A 39 0.22 0.66 -23.11
CA THR A 39 1.31 1.52 -23.62
C THR A 39 2.53 0.66 -23.93
N VAL A 40 3.15 0.93 -25.09
CA VAL A 40 4.38 0.26 -25.52
C VAL A 40 5.63 0.83 -24.84
N ASN A 41 5.49 1.96 -24.13
CA ASN A 41 6.59 2.69 -23.51
C ASN A 41 6.64 2.51 -21.98
N ALA A 42 6.00 1.48 -21.44
CA ALA A 42 5.88 1.24 -20.00
C ALA A 42 7.24 1.22 -19.27
N ALA A 43 8.23 0.51 -19.79
CA ALA A 43 9.57 0.42 -19.20
C ALA A 43 10.28 1.79 -19.16
N ARG A 44 10.06 2.61 -20.19
CA ARG A 44 10.61 3.97 -20.28
C ARG A 44 9.97 4.86 -19.22
N TYR A 45 8.65 4.80 -19.07
CA TYR A 45 7.92 5.55 -18.05
C TYR A 45 8.32 5.12 -16.64
N LEU A 46 8.44 3.82 -16.37
CA LEU A 46 8.90 3.30 -15.10
C LEU A 46 10.29 3.83 -14.74
N ALA A 47 11.25 3.79 -15.68
CA ALA A 47 12.58 4.34 -15.43
C ALA A 47 12.56 5.85 -15.14
N GLN A 48 11.75 6.63 -15.88
CA GLN A 48 11.59 8.06 -15.66
C GLN A 48 10.95 8.39 -14.30
N LEU A 49 9.88 7.68 -13.95
CA LEU A 49 9.20 7.77 -12.65
C LEU A 49 10.18 7.46 -11.52
N CYS A 50 10.93 6.37 -11.62
CA CYS A 50 11.90 5.98 -10.60
C CYS A 50 13.00 7.04 -10.40
N SER A 51 13.57 7.57 -11.49
CA SER A 51 14.59 8.63 -11.39
C SER A 51 14.04 9.94 -10.86
N HIS A 52 12.77 10.25 -11.13
CA HIS A 52 12.14 11.48 -10.63
C HIS A 52 11.80 11.37 -9.14
N TRP A 53 11.26 10.23 -8.73
CA TRP A 53 10.79 10.00 -7.37
C TRP A 53 11.89 9.61 -6.40
N SER A 54 12.99 9.01 -6.84
CA SER A 54 14.14 8.68 -5.97
C SER A 54 14.78 9.90 -5.29
N HIS A 55 14.46 11.12 -5.76
CA HIS A 55 14.93 12.37 -5.14
C HIS A 55 14.14 12.74 -3.88
N LYS A 56 12.87 12.29 -3.77
CA LYS A 56 11.97 12.69 -2.68
C LYS A 56 11.35 11.51 -1.93
N LEU A 57 11.35 10.32 -2.51
CA LEU A 57 10.67 9.11 -2.04
C LEU A 57 11.62 7.93 -2.03
N THR A 58 11.25 6.91 -1.26
CA THR A 58 11.93 5.60 -1.30
C THR A 58 11.43 4.82 -2.51
N VAL A 59 12.31 4.63 -3.50
CA VAL A 59 12.03 3.89 -4.72
C VAL A 59 12.96 2.68 -4.79
N GLU A 60 12.37 1.50 -4.92
CA GLU A 60 13.04 0.24 -5.17
C GLU A 60 12.73 -0.18 -6.61
N LYS A 61 13.73 -0.25 -7.48
CA LYS A 61 13.55 -0.65 -8.88
C LYS A 61 14.19 -2.01 -9.11
N ASP A 62 13.42 -2.96 -9.60
CA ASP A 62 13.85 -4.32 -9.94
C ASP A 62 13.53 -4.60 -11.41
N GLY A 63 14.47 -4.29 -12.31
CA GLY A 63 14.27 -4.46 -13.75
C GLY A 63 13.06 -3.68 -14.29
N ASP A 64 12.02 -4.43 -14.66
CA ASP A 64 10.72 -3.99 -15.18
C ASP A 64 9.65 -3.81 -14.10
N GLN A 65 10.01 -3.98 -12.82
CA GLN A 65 9.14 -3.74 -11.68
C GLN A 65 9.73 -2.59 -10.85
N ALA A 66 8.86 -1.81 -10.22
CA ALA A 66 9.28 -0.80 -9.26
C ALA A 66 8.29 -0.74 -8.09
N ARG A 67 8.82 -0.54 -6.90
CA ARG A 67 8.07 -0.34 -5.67
C ARG A 67 8.45 1.02 -5.09
N ILE A 68 7.46 1.88 -4.90
CA ILE A 68 7.62 3.24 -4.43
C ILE A 68 6.80 3.41 -3.17
N VAL A 69 7.43 3.91 -2.11
CA VAL A 69 6.76 4.24 -0.86
C VAL A 69 6.54 5.75 -0.82
N LEU A 70 5.28 6.17 -0.78
CA LEU A 70 4.87 7.57 -0.65
C LEU A 70 4.94 8.02 0.81
N LEU A 71 4.89 9.33 1.05
CA LEU A 71 4.94 9.91 2.40
C LEU A 71 3.75 9.51 3.27
N ASN A 72 2.63 9.14 2.64
CA ASN A 72 1.38 8.77 3.31
C ASN A 72 1.33 7.28 3.69
N ASP A 73 2.48 6.60 3.79
CA ASP A 73 2.58 5.14 3.99
C ASP A 73 1.96 4.31 2.84
N ALA A 74 1.55 4.96 1.74
CA ALA A 74 1.03 4.29 0.57
C ALA A 74 2.17 3.67 -0.27
N VAL A 75 1.99 2.42 -0.67
CA VAL A 75 2.96 1.65 -1.46
C VAL A 75 2.43 1.51 -2.88
N VAL A 76 3.09 2.17 -3.83
CA VAL A 76 2.82 2.05 -5.26
C VAL A 76 3.78 1.03 -5.87
N ARG A 77 3.23 -0.03 -6.44
CA ARG A 77 3.92 -1.01 -7.25
C ARG A 77 3.60 -0.75 -8.72
N LEU A 78 4.65 -0.60 -9.52
CA LEU A 78 4.58 -0.44 -10.96
C LEU A 78 5.20 -1.66 -11.61
N ALA A 79 4.57 -2.12 -12.67
CA ALA A 79 4.94 -3.29 -13.43
C ALA A 79 4.93 -2.91 -14.91
N ALA A 80 6.10 -2.73 -15.49
CA ALA A 80 6.24 -2.50 -16.92
C ALA A 80 6.11 -3.82 -17.68
N SER A 81 5.17 -3.85 -18.63
CA SER A 81 5.04 -4.89 -19.64
C SER A 81 5.33 -4.31 -21.02
N PRO A 82 5.65 -5.14 -22.03
CA PRO A 82 5.96 -4.65 -23.38
C PRO A 82 4.79 -3.92 -24.07
N ASP A 83 3.56 -4.16 -23.65
CA ASP A 83 2.34 -3.58 -24.25
C ASP A 83 1.46 -2.81 -23.23
N ALA A 84 1.81 -2.84 -21.94
CA ALA A 84 1.03 -2.19 -20.90
C ALA A 84 1.88 -1.80 -19.68
N LEU A 85 1.42 -0.80 -18.94
CA LEU A 85 1.91 -0.45 -17.62
C LEU A 85 0.85 -0.84 -16.59
N ASP A 86 1.19 -1.79 -15.72
CA ASP A 86 0.39 -2.19 -14.59
C ASP A 86 0.78 -1.36 -13.36
N ILE A 87 -0.23 -0.86 -12.66
CA ILE A 87 -0.10 0.04 -11.53
C ILE A 87 -0.94 -0.55 -10.41
N VAL A 88 -0.34 -0.79 -9.25
CA VAL A 88 -1.00 -1.31 -8.06
C VAL A 88 -0.63 -0.41 -6.89
N ILE A 89 -1.62 0.12 -6.20
CA ILE A 89 -1.45 1.03 -5.07
C ILE A 89 -2.05 0.35 -3.85
N ASP A 90 -1.28 0.25 -2.79
CA ASP A 90 -1.73 -0.22 -1.49
C ASP A 90 -1.65 0.92 -0.49
N ALA A 91 -2.74 1.21 0.21
CA ALA A 91 -2.81 2.29 1.18
C ALA A 91 -3.60 1.88 2.41
N GLY A 92 -3.30 2.47 3.56
CA GLY A 92 -4.02 2.23 4.81
C GLY A 92 -5.40 2.89 4.88
N SER A 93 -5.72 3.82 3.97
CA SER A 93 -6.99 4.54 3.93
C SER A 93 -7.42 4.87 2.49
N PRO A 94 -8.73 5.00 2.21
CA PRO A 94 -9.23 5.38 0.89
C PRO A 94 -8.84 6.82 0.49
N ASP A 95 -8.63 7.72 1.44
CA ASP A 95 -8.18 9.09 1.14
C ASP A 95 -6.75 9.09 0.60
N ASP A 96 -5.85 8.34 1.27
CA ASP A 96 -4.47 8.15 0.82
C ASP A 96 -4.39 7.41 -0.51
N LEU A 97 -5.30 6.46 -0.75
CA LEU A 97 -5.42 5.75 -2.02
C LEU A 97 -5.76 6.72 -3.16
N GLU A 98 -6.77 7.57 -2.99
CA GLU A 98 -7.16 8.56 -4.01
C GLU A 98 -6.05 9.59 -4.25
N ALA A 99 -5.39 10.05 -3.19
CA ALA A 99 -4.22 10.94 -3.30
C ALA A 99 -3.08 10.28 -4.07
N ALA A 100 -2.76 9.01 -3.78
CA ALA A 100 -1.73 8.25 -4.48
C ALA A 100 -2.11 8.00 -5.94
N LYS A 101 -3.38 7.69 -6.25
CA LYS A 101 -3.89 7.58 -7.62
C LYS A 101 -3.68 8.88 -8.40
N ASP A 102 -4.09 10.04 -7.85
CA ASP A 102 -3.93 11.33 -8.51
C ASP A 102 -2.45 11.65 -8.78
N VAL A 103 -1.57 11.39 -7.80
CA VAL A 103 -0.12 11.54 -7.96
C VAL A 103 0.37 10.66 -9.10
N VAL A 104 0.02 9.38 -9.15
CA VAL A 104 0.47 8.49 -10.22
C VAL A 104 -0.06 8.95 -11.57
N VAL A 105 -1.37 9.20 -11.70
CA VAL A 105 -2.00 9.66 -12.96
C VAL A 105 -1.34 10.95 -13.45
N ARG A 106 -1.17 11.96 -12.60
CA ARG A 106 -0.53 13.23 -12.98
C ARG A 106 0.89 13.03 -13.51
N HIS A 107 1.67 12.14 -12.90
CA HIS A 107 3.05 11.90 -13.37
C HIS A 107 3.08 11.08 -14.65
N VAL A 108 2.26 10.03 -14.77
CA VAL A 108 2.17 9.25 -16.01
C VAL A 108 1.65 10.12 -17.16
N ASP A 109 0.60 10.92 -16.95
CA ASP A 109 0.05 11.86 -17.94
C ASP A 109 1.10 12.91 -18.35
N ARG A 110 1.90 13.42 -17.40
CA ARG A 110 3.00 14.35 -17.72
C ARG A 110 4.09 13.74 -18.59
N PHE A 111 4.32 12.44 -18.56
CA PHE A 111 5.27 11.77 -19.46
C PHE A 111 4.61 11.27 -20.75
N GLY A 112 3.34 10.86 -20.63
CA GLY A 112 2.47 10.37 -21.68
C GLY A 112 1.77 11.47 -22.48
N PHE A 113 1.94 12.75 -22.18
CA PHE A 113 1.31 13.87 -22.93
C PHE A 113 1.64 13.89 -24.43
N ARG A 114 2.72 13.21 -24.81
CA ARG A 114 3.16 13.04 -26.21
C ARG A 114 2.56 11.80 -26.87
N GLU A 115 2.00 10.90 -26.08
CA GLU A 115 1.33 9.67 -26.49
C GLU A 115 -0.20 9.87 -26.39
N ALA A 116 -0.98 9.04 -27.08
CA ALA A 116 -2.44 9.13 -27.10
C ALA A 116 -3.05 9.11 -25.68
N PRO A 117 -4.30 9.61 -25.49
CA PRO A 117 -4.96 9.61 -24.19
C PRO A 117 -4.92 8.23 -23.53
N LEU A 118 -4.15 8.14 -22.46
CA LEU A 118 -3.97 6.90 -21.70
C LEU A 118 -5.21 6.64 -20.85
N SER A 119 -5.73 5.43 -20.91
CA SER A 119 -6.88 5.03 -20.10
C SER A 119 -6.39 4.36 -18.81
N TYR A 120 -6.98 4.76 -17.69
CA TYR A 120 -6.66 4.23 -16.36
C TYR A 120 -7.91 3.58 -15.75
N PRO A 121 -8.28 2.34 -16.14
CA PRO A 121 -9.43 1.64 -15.59
C PRO A 121 -9.12 1.13 -14.17
N TRP A 122 -9.14 2.03 -13.19
CA TRP A 122 -8.93 1.71 -11.77
C TRP A 122 -10.00 0.72 -11.28
N ARG A 123 -9.55 -0.28 -10.51
CA ARG A 123 -10.37 -1.27 -9.81
C ARG A 123 -9.96 -1.38 -8.36
#